data_AF-A0A9D2C5J8-F1
#
_entry.id   AF-A0A9D2C5J8-F1
#
_cell.length_a   1.000
_cell.length_b   1.000
_cell.length_c   1.000
_cell.angle_alpha   90.00
_cell.angle_beta   90.00
_cell.angle_gamma   90.00
#
_symmetry.space_group_name_H-M   'P 1'
#
loop_
_entity.id
_entity.type
_entity.pdbx_description
1 polymer ?
#
loop_
_entity_poly.entity_id
_entity_poly.type
_entity_poly.pdbx_seq_one_letter_code
_entity_poly.pdbx_strand_id
1 'polypeptide(L)'
;MAIVLSAVMALTMGTTAMAAPSPSITTETVQQVVVSSSIGGAQQAVSLSGQQTATLPGTTFVTASGQTVDAAAVAMVTTPATAEQAQAAAASLVAAIASSDVKVVNFTGQGALSLTDAAGNLNIVNNMTIGLSTASGEAVAQNGSISAAFALSDILGGKTLNVGETVQALYQRADGTWVAVPVVIINGTIAIALPAFGGAVNVTFVVAQGTPSTTVSATAATSPRT
;
A
#
# COMPACT_ATOMS: atom_id res chain seq x y z
N MET A 1 0.12 -6.08 -14.03
CA MET A 1 -0.59 -5.07 -14.87
C MET A 1 -0.75 -3.77 -14.06
N ALA A 2 -0.32 -2.62 -14.59
CA ALA A 2 -0.23 -1.36 -13.83
C ALA A 2 -1.45 -0.41 -13.93
N ILE A 3 -2.56 -0.87 -14.52
CA ILE A 3 -3.62 0.01 -15.07
C ILE A 3 -4.50 0.70 -14.00
N VAL A 4 -4.59 0.17 -12.76
CA VAL A 4 -5.49 0.74 -11.72
C VAL A 4 -4.96 2.02 -11.10
N LEU A 5 -3.67 2.04 -10.75
CA LEU A 5 -3.08 3.22 -10.13
C LEU A 5 -3.12 4.39 -11.13
N SER A 6 -2.83 4.12 -12.40
CA SER A 6 -3.01 5.09 -13.49
C SER A 6 -4.46 5.55 -13.69
N ALA A 7 -5.46 4.73 -13.34
CA ALA A 7 -6.86 5.16 -13.35
C ALA A 7 -7.17 6.13 -12.20
N VAL A 8 -6.70 5.87 -10.96
CA VAL A 8 -6.80 6.86 -9.86
C VAL A 8 -6.12 8.17 -10.28
N MET A 9 -4.89 8.11 -10.78
CA MET A 9 -4.14 9.30 -11.22
C MET A 9 -4.90 10.10 -12.29
N ALA A 10 -5.49 9.43 -13.28
CA ALA A 10 -6.24 10.09 -14.35
C ALA A 10 -7.54 10.75 -13.83
N LEU A 11 -8.28 10.10 -12.93
CA LEU A 11 -9.53 10.62 -12.38
C LEU A 11 -9.35 11.67 -11.26
N THR A 12 -8.23 11.66 -10.52
CA THR A 12 -8.01 12.58 -9.38
C THR A 12 -6.97 13.67 -9.62
N MET A 13 -5.95 13.42 -10.45
CA MET A 13 -4.73 14.23 -10.51
C MET A 13 -4.48 14.84 -11.89
N GLY A 14 -5.38 14.65 -12.86
CA GLY A 14 -5.35 15.31 -14.18
C GLY A 14 -4.09 15.07 -15.01
N THR A 15 -3.28 14.07 -14.65
CA THR A 15 -1.93 13.85 -15.19
C THR A 15 -1.64 12.35 -15.29
N THR A 16 -0.87 11.97 -16.31
CA THR A 16 -0.27 10.62 -16.41
C THR A 16 0.91 10.55 -15.44
N ALA A 17 0.68 10.02 -14.25
CA ALA A 17 1.75 9.89 -13.27
C ALA A 17 2.54 8.59 -13.43
N MET A 18 3.86 8.72 -13.28
CA MET A 18 4.83 7.64 -13.46
C MET A 18 5.00 6.89 -12.14
N ALA A 19 4.82 5.58 -12.12
CA ALA A 19 5.11 4.76 -10.95
C ALA A 19 6.61 4.84 -10.61
N ALA A 20 6.95 5.32 -9.41
CA ALA A 20 8.34 5.51 -8.97
C ALA A 20 9.14 4.19 -9.04
N PRO A 21 10.47 4.23 -9.29
CA PRO A 21 11.24 3.03 -9.51
C PRO A 21 11.48 2.38 -8.17
N SER A 22 10.62 1.43 -7.82
CA SER A 22 10.91 0.63 -6.65
C SER A 22 12.09 -0.29 -6.94
N PRO A 23 12.56 -0.97 -5.90
CA PRO A 23 13.55 -2.00 -6.16
C PRO A 23 13.22 -3.31 -5.31
N SER A 24 13.95 -4.46 -5.34
CA SER A 24 13.70 -5.73 -4.56
C SER A 24 14.91 -6.18 -3.66
N ILE A 25 14.74 -6.52 -2.37
CA ILE A 25 15.74 -6.36 -1.25
C ILE A 25 17.22 -6.65 -1.52
N THR A 26 18.06 -5.61 -1.44
CA THR A 26 19.54 -5.70 -1.36
C THR A 26 20.06 -5.38 0.03
N THR A 27 20.41 -6.42 0.80
CA THR A 27 21.32 -6.36 1.95
C THR A 27 21.01 -5.29 3.02
N GLU A 28 19.74 -4.98 3.27
CA GLU A 28 19.36 -4.04 4.33
C GLU A 28 19.44 -4.70 5.72
N THR A 29 20.43 -4.31 6.51
CA THR A 29 20.43 -4.53 7.96
C THR A 29 19.61 -3.44 8.63
N VAL A 30 18.40 -3.76 9.10
CA VAL A 30 17.57 -2.83 9.89
C VAL A 30 18.32 -2.46 11.17
N GLN A 31 18.76 -1.20 11.29
CA GLN A 31 19.52 -0.73 12.45
C GLN A 31 18.64 -0.52 13.67
N GLN A 32 17.45 0.05 13.46
CA GLN A 32 16.44 0.26 14.49
C GLN A 32 15.04 0.17 13.87
N VAL A 33 14.06 -0.25 14.68
CA VAL A 33 12.63 -0.13 14.39
C VAL A 33 12.09 1.11 15.10
N VAL A 34 11.41 1.98 14.35
CA VAL A 34 10.72 3.15 14.89
C VAL A 34 9.26 3.07 14.45
N VAL A 35 8.34 3.07 15.41
CA VAL A 35 6.89 3.09 15.18
C VAL A 35 6.37 4.45 15.61
N SER A 36 5.68 5.15 14.72
CA SER A 36 5.17 6.49 15.02
C SER A 36 4.09 6.47 16.09
N SER A 37 4.13 7.43 17.01
CA SER A 37 3.09 7.65 18.03
C SER A 37 1.81 8.27 17.46
N SER A 38 1.84 8.70 16.19
CA SER A 38 0.68 9.22 15.45
C SER A 38 -0.27 8.13 14.93
N ILE A 39 0.08 6.84 15.11
CA ILE A 39 -0.72 5.73 14.59
C ILE A 39 -2.00 5.59 15.41
N GLY A 40 -3.13 5.75 14.72
CA GLY A 40 -4.47 5.76 15.29
C GLY A 40 -5.39 6.68 14.48
N GLY A 41 -6.66 6.76 14.87
CA GLY A 41 -7.64 7.62 14.22
C GLY A 41 -9.04 7.00 14.18
N ALA A 42 -9.97 7.68 13.51
CA ALA A 42 -11.29 7.14 13.26
C ALA A 42 -11.28 6.17 12.06
N GLN A 43 -12.14 5.15 12.11
CA GLN A 43 -12.46 4.34 10.93
C GLN A 43 -13.10 5.24 9.85
N GLN A 44 -12.69 5.05 8.60
CA GLN A 44 -13.27 5.72 7.44
C GLN A 44 -13.89 4.70 6.49
N ALA A 45 -14.96 5.10 5.79
CA ALA A 45 -15.59 4.30 4.75
C ALA A 45 -15.77 5.16 3.51
N VAL A 46 -15.26 4.70 2.38
CA VAL A 46 -15.22 5.45 1.11
C VAL A 46 -15.74 4.54 0.00
N SER A 47 -16.71 5.01 -0.78
CA SER A 47 -17.26 4.26 -1.93
C SER A 47 -16.17 3.93 -2.96
N LEU A 48 -16.21 2.73 -3.57
CA LEU A 48 -15.31 2.37 -4.68
C LEU A 48 -15.62 3.08 -6.00
N SER A 49 -16.76 3.79 -6.10
CA SER A 49 -17.05 4.74 -7.18
C SER A 49 -16.80 6.20 -6.79
N GLY A 50 -16.09 6.43 -5.68
CA GLY A 50 -15.68 7.76 -5.21
C GLY A 50 -14.43 8.28 -5.92
N GLN A 51 -14.02 9.52 -5.61
CA GLN A 51 -12.79 10.09 -6.17
C GLN A 51 -11.53 9.44 -5.59
N GLN A 52 -11.53 9.06 -4.30
CA GLN A 52 -10.33 8.53 -3.62
C GLN A 52 -10.00 7.06 -3.96
N THR A 53 -10.75 6.44 -4.87
CA THR A 53 -10.66 5.01 -5.19
C THR A 53 -10.72 4.79 -6.71
N ALA A 54 -10.13 3.71 -7.19
CA ALA A 54 -10.43 3.17 -8.52
C ALA A 54 -10.27 1.66 -8.56
N THR A 55 -10.85 1.05 -9.59
CA THR A 55 -10.95 -0.40 -9.77
C THR A 55 -10.44 -0.78 -11.16
N LEU A 56 -9.70 -1.88 -11.29
CA LEU A 56 -9.30 -2.42 -12.60
C LEU A 56 -10.54 -2.82 -13.42
N PRO A 57 -10.64 -2.46 -14.71
CA PRO A 57 -11.62 -3.08 -15.59
C PRO A 57 -11.47 -4.61 -15.59
N GLY A 58 -12.57 -5.32 -15.32
CA GLY A 58 -12.59 -6.78 -15.16
C GLY A 58 -12.45 -7.28 -13.72
N THR A 59 -12.25 -6.41 -12.72
CA THR A 59 -12.40 -6.79 -11.30
C THR A 59 -13.88 -7.13 -11.02
N THR A 60 -14.11 -8.28 -10.41
CA THR A 60 -15.41 -8.66 -9.84
C THR A 60 -15.35 -8.66 -8.32
N PHE A 61 -16.41 -8.16 -7.69
CA PHE A 61 -16.56 -8.15 -6.24
C PHE A 61 -17.53 -9.24 -5.81
N VAL A 62 -17.16 -10.03 -4.81
CA VAL A 62 -17.95 -11.17 -4.34
C VAL A 62 -18.08 -11.08 -2.82
N THR A 63 -19.29 -11.14 -2.29
CA THR A 63 -19.54 -11.12 -0.84
C THR A 63 -19.09 -12.42 -0.16
N ALA A 64 -18.99 -12.42 1.16
CA ALA A 64 -18.77 -13.64 1.95
C ALA A 64 -19.84 -14.73 1.69
N SER A 65 -21.08 -14.34 1.36
CA SER A 65 -22.15 -15.25 0.92
C SER A 65 -22.05 -15.74 -0.54
N GLY A 66 -21.02 -15.34 -1.29
CA GLY A 66 -20.77 -15.76 -2.67
C GLY A 66 -21.55 -14.98 -3.73
N GLN A 67 -22.22 -13.89 -3.36
CA GLN A 67 -22.97 -13.06 -4.32
C GLN A 67 -22.04 -12.08 -5.02
N THR A 68 -22.15 -11.97 -6.35
CA THR A 68 -21.45 -10.90 -7.09
C THR A 68 -22.17 -9.58 -6.85
N VAL A 69 -21.42 -8.53 -6.48
CA VAL A 69 -21.94 -7.19 -6.21
C VAL A 69 -21.30 -6.15 -7.13
N ASP A 70 -22.05 -5.09 -7.43
CA ASP A 70 -21.55 -3.97 -8.23
C ASP A 70 -20.56 -3.11 -7.42
N ALA A 71 -19.55 -2.56 -8.08
CA ALA A 71 -18.53 -1.73 -7.45
C ALA A 71 -19.12 -0.52 -6.71
N ALA A 72 -20.18 0.10 -7.22
CA ALA A 72 -20.82 1.25 -6.58
C ALA A 72 -21.54 0.88 -5.27
N ALA A 73 -21.89 -0.39 -5.07
CA ALA A 73 -22.48 -0.92 -3.83
C ALA A 73 -21.43 -1.32 -2.77
N VAL A 74 -20.13 -1.18 -3.08
CA VAL A 74 -19.01 -1.55 -2.22
C VAL A 74 -18.30 -0.29 -1.72
N ALA A 75 -18.01 -0.27 -0.42
CA ALA A 75 -17.14 0.70 0.22
C ALA A 75 -15.80 0.04 0.60
N MET A 76 -14.71 0.77 0.39
CA MET A 76 -13.46 0.53 1.08
C MET A 76 -13.59 1.04 2.51
N VAL A 77 -13.34 0.17 3.48
CA VAL A 77 -13.30 0.51 4.90
C VAL A 77 -11.86 0.49 5.37
N THR A 78 -11.39 1.58 5.94
CA THR A 78 -10.04 1.71 6.51
C THR A 78 -10.14 1.93 8.01
N THR A 79 -9.55 1.02 8.78
CA THR A 79 -9.55 1.04 10.24
C THR A 79 -8.09 1.19 10.72
N PRO A 80 -7.70 2.33 11.31
CA PRO A 80 -6.38 2.51 11.88
C PRO A 80 -6.05 1.43 12.91
N ALA A 81 -4.81 0.95 12.91
CA ALA A 81 -4.34 0.00 13.90
C ALA A 81 -4.00 0.68 15.23
N THR A 82 -3.89 -0.10 16.30
CA THR A 82 -3.32 0.37 17.57
C THR A 82 -1.79 0.41 17.51
N ALA A 83 -1.15 1.09 18.47
CA ALA A 83 0.31 1.13 18.56
C ALA A 83 0.92 -0.27 18.74
N GLU A 84 0.26 -1.15 19.51
CA GLU A 84 0.68 -2.54 19.76
C GLU A 84 0.56 -3.38 18.48
N GLN A 85 -0.51 -3.20 17.71
CA GLN A 85 -0.70 -3.85 16.41
C GLN A 85 0.37 -3.40 15.40
N ALA A 86 0.68 -2.10 15.37
CA ALA A 86 1.75 -1.56 14.53
C ALA A 86 3.15 -2.08 14.94
N GLN A 87 3.40 -2.25 16.24
CA GLN A 87 4.63 -2.87 16.76
C GLN A 87 4.73 -4.35 16.40
N ALA A 88 3.63 -5.10 16.46
CA ALA A 88 3.58 -6.51 16.04
C ALA A 88 3.84 -6.65 14.52
N ALA A 89 3.20 -5.80 13.71
CA ALA A 89 3.47 -5.69 12.27
C ALA A 89 4.94 -5.35 11.99
N ALA A 90 5.53 -4.43 12.77
CA ALA A 90 6.95 -4.07 12.67
C ALA A 90 7.88 -5.27 12.92
N ALA A 91 7.68 -5.98 14.03
CA ALA A 91 8.48 -7.15 14.38
C ALA A 91 8.37 -8.25 13.32
N SER A 92 7.17 -8.46 12.77
CA SER A 92 6.95 -9.43 11.70
C SER A 92 7.60 -9.01 10.37
N LEU A 93 7.60 -7.72 10.03
CA LEU A 93 8.29 -7.21 8.85
C LEU A 93 9.81 -7.32 8.98
N VAL A 94 10.39 -7.01 10.15
CA VAL A 94 11.84 -7.25 10.41
C VAL A 94 12.18 -8.73 10.29
N ALA A 95 11.37 -9.62 10.86
CA ALA A 95 11.56 -11.05 10.72
C ALA A 95 11.51 -11.50 9.24
N ALA A 96 10.62 -10.93 8.44
CA ALA A 96 10.53 -11.21 7.00
C ALA A 96 11.70 -10.64 6.17
N ILE A 97 12.29 -9.51 6.58
CA ILE A 97 13.50 -8.95 5.96
C ILE A 97 14.73 -9.85 6.27
N ALA A 98 14.79 -10.42 7.47
CA ALA A 98 15.89 -11.27 7.92
C ALA A 98 15.74 -12.77 7.59
N SER A 99 14.60 -13.20 7.03
CA SER A 99 14.29 -14.62 6.78
C SER A 99 14.63 -15.07 5.35
N SER A 100 15.03 -16.34 5.20
CA SER A 100 15.07 -17.04 3.92
C SER A 100 13.70 -17.57 3.46
N ASP A 101 12.80 -17.78 4.42
CA ASP A 101 11.60 -18.60 4.25
C ASP A 101 10.37 -17.70 4.08
N VAL A 102 10.23 -16.70 4.95
CA VAL A 102 9.27 -15.60 4.79
C VAL A 102 9.91 -14.54 3.91
N LYS A 103 9.17 -14.04 2.91
CA LYS A 103 9.72 -13.14 1.89
C LYS A 103 8.95 -11.84 1.82
N VAL A 104 9.63 -10.76 1.43
CA VAL A 104 9.00 -9.55 0.90
C VAL A 104 8.94 -9.69 -0.63
N VAL A 105 7.74 -9.91 -1.16
CA VAL A 105 7.51 -10.03 -2.60
C VAL A 105 7.23 -8.65 -3.19
N ASN A 106 8.03 -8.25 -4.17
CA ASN A 106 7.90 -6.94 -4.80
C ASN A 106 6.81 -6.93 -5.89
N PHE A 107 5.64 -6.35 -5.63
CA PHE A 107 4.55 -6.19 -6.61
C PHE A 107 4.54 -4.83 -7.34
N THR A 108 5.51 -3.96 -7.04
CA THR A 108 5.65 -2.63 -7.66
C THR A 108 6.07 -2.68 -9.14
N GLY A 109 6.85 -3.70 -9.54
CA GLY A 109 7.33 -3.95 -10.92
C GLY A 109 8.84 -3.85 -11.16
N GLN A 110 9.69 -3.78 -10.12
CA GLN A 110 10.95 -3.01 -10.20
C GLN A 110 12.19 -3.63 -9.47
N GLY A 111 13.39 -3.00 -9.58
CA GLY A 111 14.81 -3.46 -9.38
C GLY A 111 15.38 -4.04 -8.02
N ALA A 112 16.27 -3.32 -7.29
CA ALA A 112 17.03 -3.55 -5.98
C ALA A 112 16.71 -2.87 -4.55
N LEU A 113 15.87 -3.34 -3.60
CA LEU A 113 14.95 -2.55 -2.68
C LEU A 113 15.59 -1.75 -1.55
N SER A 114 14.81 -0.73 -1.12
CA SER A 114 14.86 -0.17 0.23
C SER A 114 13.51 -0.14 0.97
N LEU A 115 13.53 -0.57 2.24
CA LEU A 115 12.47 -0.46 3.25
C LEU A 115 12.92 0.36 4.46
N THR A 116 14.19 0.81 4.48
CA THR A 116 14.76 1.64 5.54
C THR A 116 14.89 3.10 5.11
N ASP A 117 14.94 4.01 6.08
CA ASP A 117 15.25 5.43 5.82
C ASP A 117 16.72 5.64 5.40
N ALA A 118 17.11 6.90 5.15
CA ALA A 118 18.49 7.24 4.81
C ALA A 118 19.53 6.92 5.92
N ALA A 119 19.08 6.57 7.12
CA ALA A 119 19.90 6.15 8.26
C ALA A 119 19.77 4.64 8.56
N GLY A 120 19.11 3.85 7.72
CA GLY A 120 18.98 2.40 7.90
C GLY A 120 17.92 1.96 8.92
N ASN A 121 17.00 2.83 9.32
CA ASN A 121 15.92 2.52 10.26
C ASN A 121 14.63 2.10 9.54
N LEU A 122 13.94 1.09 10.06
CA LEU A 122 12.58 0.74 9.64
C LEU A 122 11.60 1.69 10.33
N ASN A 123 11.21 2.75 9.62
CA ASN A 123 10.34 3.82 10.12
C ASN A 123 8.88 3.59 9.72
N ILE A 124 8.07 2.99 10.60
CA ILE A 124 6.63 2.81 10.36
C ILE A 124 5.88 4.09 10.77
N VAL A 125 5.24 4.73 9.79
CA VAL A 125 4.54 6.01 9.96
C VAL A 125 3.03 5.85 10.07
N ASN A 126 2.46 4.84 9.42
CA ASN A 126 1.06 4.47 9.56
C ASN A 126 0.90 2.95 9.45
N ASN A 127 -0.09 2.40 10.14
CA ASN A 127 -0.53 1.01 9.99
C ASN A 127 -2.06 1.00 10.09
N MET A 128 -2.73 0.40 9.11
CA MET A 128 -4.19 0.33 9.06
C MET A 128 -4.68 -0.92 8.36
N THR A 129 -5.82 -1.43 8.78
CA THR A 129 -6.54 -2.51 8.09
C THR A 129 -7.40 -1.91 6.99
N ILE A 130 -7.25 -2.40 5.76
CA ILE A 130 -8.06 -2.01 4.60
C ILE A 130 -8.90 -3.21 4.18
N GLY A 131 -10.21 -3.09 4.29
CA GLY A 131 -11.19 -4.08 3.83
C GLY A 131 -12.15 -3.50 2.81
N LEU A 132 -12.95 -4.37 2.20
CA LEU A 132 -14.12 -3.99 1.41
C LEU A 132 -15.37 -4.52 2.10
N SER A 133 -16.44 -3.72 2.12
CA SER A 133 -17.74 -4.17 2.60
C SER A 133 -18.89 -3.57 1.79
N THR A 134 -20.03 -4.23 1.83
CA THR A 134 -21.31 -3.66 1.39
C THR A 134 -21.81 -2.59 2.38
N ALA A 135 -22.87 -1.87 2.02
CA ALA A 135 -23.58 -0.97 2.94
C ALA A 135 -24.23 -1.68 4.15
N SER A 136 -24.46 -3.00 4.08
CA SER A 136 -24.91 -3.81 5.22
C SER A 136 -23.78 -4.30 6.13
N GLY A 137 -22.53 -3.95 5.81
CA GLY A 137 -21.34 -4.39 6.56
C GLY A 137 -20.88 -5.81 6.21
N GLU A 138 -21.44 -6.46 5.19
CA GLU A 138 -20.96 -7.77 4.73
C GLU A 138 -19.60 -7.61 4.03
N ALA A 139 -18.62 -8.44 4.42
CA ALA A 139 -17.29 -8.41 3.83
C ALA A 139 -17.30 -8.82 2.35
N VAL A 140 -16.45 -8.16 1.56
CA VAL A 140 -16.34 -8.33 0.11
C VAL A 140 -14.91 -8.71 -0.27
N ALA A 141 -14.78 -9.78 -1.06
CA ALA A 141 -13.57 -10.19 -1.76
C ALA A 141 -13.50 -9.58 -3.15
N GLN A 142 -12.29 -9.41 -3.69
CA GLN A 142 -12.09 -8.91 -5.06
C GLN A 142 -10.96 -9.67 -5.76
N ASN A 143 -11.15 -10.02 -7.05
CA ASN A 143 -10.22 -10.88 -7.81
C ASN A 143 -9.26 -10.13 -8.76
N GLY A 144 -9.38 -8.81 -8.87
CA GLY A 144 -8.57 -7.96 -9.72
C GLY A 144 -7.64 -7.07 -8.89
N SER A 145 -7.70 -5.77 -9.12
CA SER A 145 -6.97 -4.81 -8.30
C SER A 145 -7.81 -3.54 -8.08
N ILE A 146 -7.66 -2.99 -6.88
CA ILE A 146 -8.20 -1.69 -6.49
C ILE A 146 -7.05 -0.74 -6.18
N SER A 147 -7.31 0.55 -6.19
CA SER A 147 -6.35 1.55 -5.73
C SER A 147 -7.03 2.54 -4.81
N ALA A 148 -6.29 3.01 -3.81
CA ALA A 148 -6.77 3.81 -2.69
C ALA A 148 -5.86 5.03 -2.50
N ALA A 149 -6.46 6.22 -2.37
CA ALA A 149 -5.76 7.49 -2.19
C ALA A 149 -6.07 8.11 -0.82
N PHE A 150 -5.02 8.62 -0.18
CA PHE A 150 -5.03 9.23 1.15
C PHE A 150 -4.29 10.57 1.12
N ALA A 151 -4.56 11.45 2.07
CA ALA A 151 -3.70 12.60 2.29
C ALA A 151 -2.33 12.11 2.82
N LEU A 152 -1.24 12.63 2.25
CA LEU A 152 0.12 12.26 2.68
C LEU A 152 0.38 12.66 4.14
N SER A 153 -0.22 13.78 4.59
CA SER A 153 -0.20 14.21 6.00
C SER A 153 -0.67 13.14 6.97
N ASP A 154 -1.71 12.40 6.59
CA ASP A 154 -2.40 11.44 7.45
C ASP A 154 -1.62 10.12 7.51
N ILE A 155 -0.94 9.77 6.41
CA ILE A 155 0.00 8.64 6.36
C ILE A 155 1.32 8.97 7.08
N LEU A 156 1.80 10.21 7.02
CA LEU A 156 3.04 10.60 7.72
C LEU A 156 2.82 10.98 9.19
N GLY A 157 1.57 11.27 9.60
CA GLY A 157 1.23 11.58 10.99
C GLY A 157 1.96 12.81 11.56
N GLY A 158 2.27 13.79 10.69
CA GLY A 158 3.06 14.98 11.04
C GLY A 158 4.58 14.83 10.84
N LYS A 159 5.09 13.65 10.47
CA LYS A 159 6.49 13.50 10.00
C LYS A 159 6.65 14.18 8.64
N THR A 160 7.84 14.72 8.37
CA THR A 160 8.23 15.20 7.04
C THR A 160 9.22 14.22 6.43
N LEU A 161 9.11 13.94 5.14
CA LEU A 161 10.09 13.15 4.39
C LEU A 161 11.34 14.00 4.15
N ASN A 162 12.53 13.42 4.41
CA ASN A 162 13.79 14.05 4.05
C ASN A 162 14.02 14.04 2.53
N VAL A 163 14.99 14.81 2.06
CA VAL A 163 15.41 14.77 0.65
C VAL A 163 15.93 13.37 0.32
N GLY A 164 15.33 12.72 -0.67
CA GLY A 164 15.66 11.34 -1.04
C GLY A 164 14.89 10.27 -0.26
N GLU A 165 13.91 10.64 0.57
CA GLU A 165 12.95 9.68 1.16
C GLU A 165 11.64 9.61 0.38
N THR A 166 10.95 8.49 0.51
CA THR A 166 9.59 8.24 0.03
C THR A 166 8.80 7.44 1.07
N VAL A 167 7.52 7.19 0.81
CA VAL A 167 6.74 6.18 1.55
C VAL A 167 6.62 4.94 0.68
N GLN A 168 6.88 3.77 1.26
CA GLN A 168 6.54 2.46 0.69
C GLN A 168 5.41 1.84 1.51
N ALA A 169 4.42 1.26 0.83
CA ALA A 169 3.32 0.54 1.45
C ALA A 169 3.51 -0.97 1.26
N LEU A 170 3.27 -1.75 2.30
CA LEU A 170 3.33 -3.20 2.28
C LEU A 170 2.10 -3.77 2.98
N TYR A 171 1.64 -4.95 2.58
CA TYR A 171 0.65 -5.69 3.34
C TYR A 171 1.10 -7.13 3.61
N GLN A 172 0.67 -7.69 4.74
CA GLN A 172 0.97 -9.07 5.10
C GLN A 172 -0.14 -10.03 4.62
N ARG A 173 0.26 -11.19 4.10
CA ARG A 173 -0.62 -12.32 3.77
C ARG A 173 -0.75 -13.28 4.95
N ALA A 174 -1.81 -14.10 4.94
CA ALA A 174 -2.05 -15.12 5.97
C ALA A 174 -0.95 -16.19 6.10
N ASP A 175 -0.12 -16.37 5.06
CA ASP A 175 1.08 -17.23 5.06
C ASP A 175 2.33 -16.57 5.69
N GLY A 176 2.19 -15.33 6.19
CA GLY A 176 3.27 -14.52 6.76
C GLY A 176 4.05 -13.69 5.73
N THR A 177 3.91 -13.98 4.43
CA THR A 177 4.58 -13.26 3.33
C THR A 177 4.16 -11.80 3.29
N TRP A 178 5.14 -10.91 3.15
CA TRP A 178 4.89 -9.49 2.94
C TRP A 178 4.87 -9.15 1.45
N VAL A 179 4.00 -8.23 1.05
CA VAL A 179 3.88 -7.78 -0.34
C VAL A 179 4.03 -6.27 -0.40
N ALA A 180 5.09 -5.80 -1.04
CA ALA A 180 5.28 -4.38 -1.32
C ALA A 180 4.46 -3.98 -2.55
N VAL A 181 3.55 -3.01 -2.39
CA VAL A 181 2.61 -2.59 -3.45
C VAL A 181 3.08 -1.31 -4.16
N PRO A 182 2.66 -1.06 -5.42
CA PRO A 182 2.91 0.22 -6.08
C PRO A 182 2.41 1.40 -5.24
N VAL A 183 3.25 2.43 -5.07
CA VAL A 183 2.93 3.70 -4.41
C VAL A 183 3.24 4.87 -5.34
N VAL A 184 2.38 5.89 -5.35
CA VAL A 184 2.65 7.19 -5.99
C VAL A 184 2.30 8.32 -5.03
N ILE A 185 3.17 9.31 -4.91
CA ILE A 185 3.02 10.50 -4.05
C ILE A 185 3.12 11.75 -4.92
N ILE A 186 2.04 12.54 -4.99
CA ILE A 186 1.93 13.76 -5.81
C ILE A 186 1.08 14.78 -5.08
N ASN A 187 1.50 16.04 -5.07
CA ASN A 187 0.74 17.20 -4.56
C ASN A 187 0.13 17.02 -3.14
N GLY A 188 0.83 16.29 -2.25
CA GLY A 188 0.35 16.03 -0.89
C GLY A 188 -0.68 14.89 -0.78
N THR A 189 -0.93 14.14 -1.86
CA THR A 189 -1.71 12.90 -1.87
C THR A 189 -0.78 11.69 -2.07
N ILE A 190 -1.10 10.57 -1.42
CA ILE A 190 -0.46 9.27 -1.63
C ILE A 190 -1.49 8.26 -2.09
N ALA A 191 -1.22 7.55 -3.17
CA ALA A 191 -2.06 6.49 -3.70
C ALA A 191 -1.32 5.14 -3.73
N ILE A 192 -2.01 4.06 -3.38
CA ILE A 192 -1.49 2.69 -3.37
C ILE A 192 -2.37 1.77 -4.23
N ALA A 193 -1.77 0.73 -4.84
CA ALA A 193 -2.50 -0.27 -5.62
C ALA A 193 -2.52 -1.63 -4.91
N LEU A 194 -3.69 -2.04 -4.42
CA LEU A 194 -3.88 -3.33 -3.77
C LEU A 194 -4.25 -4.41 -4.82
N PRO A 195 -3.56 -5.57 -4.86
CA PRO A 195 -3.95 -6.70 -5.68
C PRO A 195 -5.14 -7.47 -5.07
N ALA A 196 -5.53 -8.58 -5.67
CA ALA A 196 -6.62 -9.44 -5.20
C ALA A 196 -6.47 -9.84 -3.72
N PHE A 197 -7.56 -9.70 -2.96
CA PHE A 197 -7.65 -10.15 -1.57
C PHE A 197 -9.08 -10.64 -1.24
N GLY A 198 -9.16 -11.67 -0.40
CA GLY A 198 -10.42 -12.29 0.02
C GLY A 198 -10.98 -11.79 1.36
N GLY A 199 -10.21 -10.96 2.07
CA GLY A 199 -10.57 -10.38 3.36
C GLY A 199 -9.68 -9.17 3.64
N ALA A 200 -9.97 -8.43 4.71
CA ALA A 200 -9.27 -7.19 5.01
C ALA A 200 -7.75 -7.42 5.23
N VAL A 201 -6.93 -6.56 4.64
CA VAL A 201 -5.46 -6.64 4.67
C VAL A 201 -4.89 -5.58 5.61
N ASN A 202 -3.94 -5.96 6.45
CA ASN A 202 -3.19 -4.98 7.25
C ASN A 202 -2.10 -4.36 6.37
N VAL A 203 -2.19 -3.04 6.15
CA VAL A 203 -1.26 -2.24 5.34
C VAL A 203 -0.37 -1.41 6.26
N THR A 204 0.92 -1.66 6.16
CA THR A 204 2.00 -0.92 6.83
C THR A 204 2.60 0.09 5.86
N PHE A 205 2.70 1.34 6.29
CA PHE A 205 3.39 2.41 5.56
C PHE A 205 4.73 2.69 6.24
N VAL A 206 5.82 2.56 5.49
CA VAL A 206 7.18 2.82 5.96
C VAL A 206 7.81 4.00 5.22
N VAL A 207 8.63 4.79 5.89
CA VAL A 207 9.56 5.71 5.22
C VAL A 207 10.74 4.88 4.71
N ALA A 208 11.01 4.99 3.41
CA ALA A 208 12.04 4.26 2.71
C ALA A 208 12.93 5.23 1.89
N GLN A 209 14.13 4.81 1.53
CA GLN A 209 14.94 5.56 0.54
C GLN A 209 14.25 5.54 -0.83
N GLY A 210 14.02 6.73 -1.37
CA GLY A 210 13.32 6.97 -2.62
C GLY A 210 14.28 7.35 -3.74
N THR A 211 14.01 6.85 -4.95
CA THR A 211 14.74 7.23 -6.16
C THR A 211 13.96 8.33 -6.92
N PRO A 212 14.59 9.44 -7.34
CA PRO A 212 13.89 10.58 -7.96
C PRO A 212 13.07 10.20 -9.21
N SER A 213 11.90 10.81 -9.38
CA SER A 213 10.98 10.55 -10.50
C SER A 213 11.56 10.88 -11.90
N THR A 214 12.64 11.65 -11.96
CA THR A 214 13.40 11.94 -13.19
C THR A 214 14.35 10.81 -13.61
N THR A 215 14.57 9.83 -12.73
CA THR A 215 15.47 8.68 -12.96
C THR A 215 14.72 7.36 -13.16
N VAL A 216 13.38 7.40 -13.17
CA VAL A 216 12.55 6.24 -13.54
C VAL A 216 12.58 6.05 -15.05
N SER A 217 13.08 4.91 -15.53
CA SER A 217 12.81 4.51 -16.90
C SER A 217 11.33 4.13 -17.05
N ALA A 218 10.65 4.62 -18.08
CA ALA A 218 9.29 4.22 -18.41
C ALA A 218 9.14 2.70 -18.60
N THR A 219 10.22 2.00 -18.95
CA THR A 219 10.27 0.54 -19.11
C THR A 219 10.24 -0.21 -17.77
N ALA A 220 10.60 0.44 -16.65
CA ALA A 220 10.61 -0.17 -15.32
C ALA A 220 9.23 -0.15 -14.64
N ALA A 221 8.29 0.67 -15.13
CA ALA A 221 6.92 0.76 -14.62
C ALA A 221 6.02 -0.45 -14.96
N THR A 222 6.59 -1.59 -15.38
CA THR A 222 5.86 -2.83 -15.65
C THR A 222 5.69 -3.65 -14.38
N SER A 223 4.55 -3.44 -13.69
CA SER A 223 4.06 -4.33 -12.61
C SER A 223 4.28 -5.82 -12.98
N PRO A 224 4.77 -6.66 -12.06
CA PRO A 224 5.16 -8.03 -12.40
C PRO A 224 3.96 -8.76 -12.98
N ARG A 225 4.21 -9.59 -14.00
CA ARG A 225 3.18 -10.44 -14.58
C ARG A 225 2.80 -11.47 -13.52
N THR A 226 1.50 -11.55 -13.25
CA THR A 226 0.84 -12.74 -12.69
C THR A 226 1.17 -13.97 -13.54
#